data_AF-A0A401RHN4-F1
#
_entry.id   AF-A0A401RHN4-F1
#
_cell.length_a   1.000
_cell.length_b   1.000
_cell.length_c   1.000
_cell.angle_alpha   90.00
_cell.angle_beta   90.00
_cell.angle_gamma   90.00
#
_symmetry.space_group_name_H-M   'P 1'
#
loop_
_entity.id
_entity.type
_entity.pdbx_description
1 polymer ?
#
loop_
_entity_poly.entity_id
_entity_poly.type
_entity_poly.pdbx_seq_one_letter_code
_entity_poly.pdbx_strand_id
1 'polypeptide(L)'
;PSDSNYLISGCGGCFGLVTFNSGLVSHYVHTTCCSSNLCNDDVEPDVENSTLNGLECYSCYAVTEIGCNSTRDKVKCRGQQDRCIHTSGHSRGLDPRTFVMKGCASDFLCRNPGALALFTYEATAAFYCCKDGLCNLESRNFTQTTTLGPSTTSTASPTQLSSPLVMAVLLVFLRLVL
;
A
#
# COMPACT_ATOMS: atom_id res chain seq x y z
N PRO A 1 0.44 -25.84 -9.29
CA PRO A 1 0.86 -24.69 -8.46
C PRO A 1 2.27 -24.94 -7.93
N SER A 2 3.27 -24.45 -8.64
CA SER A 2 4.66 -24.46 -8.17
C SER A 2 4.80 -23.30 -7.17
N ASP A 3 4.74 -23.62 -5.87
CA ASP A 3 5.13 -22.70 -4.81
C ASP A 3 6.64 -22.45 -4.93
N SER A 4 6.99 -21.38 -5.63
CA SER A 4 8.38 -20.96 -5.76
C SER A 4 8.77 -20.17 -4.52
N ASN A 5 9.27 -20.87 -3.50
CA ASN A 5 9.84 -20.25 -2.30
C ASN A 5 11.26 -19.77 -2.61
N TYR A 6 11.49 -18.47 -2.48
CA TYR A 6 12.80 -17.85 -2.64
C TYR A 6 13.21 -17.13 -1.36
N LEU A 7 14.46 -17.32 -0.94
CA LEU A 7 15.10 -16.52 0.10
C LEU A 7 16.13 -15.61 -0.58
N ILE A 8 16.04 -14.31 -0.31
CA ILE A 8 16.93 -13.29 -0.86
C ILE A 8 17.45 -12.45 0.29
N SER A 9 18.78 -12.39 0.41
CA SER A 9 19.48 -11.57 1.40
C SER A 9 20.28 -10.48 0.71
N GLY A 10 20.31 -9.28 1.29
CA GLY A 10 21.07 -8.15 0.76
C GLY A 10 20.65 -6.83 1.37
N CYS A 11 21.02 -5.74 0.71
CA CYS A 11 20.68 -4.39 1.13
C CYS A 11 19.40 -3.92 0.42
N GLY A 12 18.51 -3.24 1.14
CA GLY A 12 17.27 -2.74 0.56
C GLY A 12 16.44 -1.92 1.54
N GLY A 13 15.25 -1.54 1.08
CA GLY A 13 14.23 -0.95 1.94
C GLY A 13 13.67 -1.98 2.92
N CYS A 14 13.23 -1.51 4.09
CA CYS A 14 12.61 -2.38 5.07
C CYS A 14 11.10 -2.45 4.87
N PHE A 15 10.65 -3.52 4.24
CA PHE A 15 9.23 -3.80 4.03
C PHE A 15 8.75 -4.76 5.14
N GLY A 16 7.54 -4.58 5.65
CA GLY A 16 6.97 -5.53 6.58
C GLY A 16 6.51 -6.80 5.86
N LEU A 17 5.55 -7.51 6.47
CA LEU A 17 4.84 -8.57 5.76
C LEU A 17 3.91 -7.99 4.69
N VAL A 18 4.15 -8.33 3.43
CA VAL A 18 3.30 -8.01 2.29
C VAL A 18 2.65 -9.30 1.81
N THR A 19 1.34 -9.43 2.01
CA THR A 19 0.57 -10.59 1.51
C THR A 19 -0.68 -10.13 0.80
N PHE A 20 -1.04 -10.86 -0.25
CA PHE A 20 -2.25 -10.73 -1.02
C PHE A 20 -2.78 -12.12 -1.36
N ASN A 21 -4.08 -12.34 -1.26
CA ASN A 21 -4.71 -13.60 -1.63
C ASN A 21 -6.12 -13.38 -2.18
N SER A 22 -6.31 -13.67 -3.47
CA SER A 22 -7.64 -13.74 -4.09
C SER A 22 -8.20 -15.16 -4.13
N GLY A 23 -7.42 -16.19 -3.77
CA GLY A 23 -7.78 -17.60 -3.96
C GLY A 23 -7.50 -18.12 -5.37
N LEU A 24 -7.36 -17.24 -6.38
CA LEU A 24 -6.81 -17.57 -7.70
C LEU A 24 -5.32 -17.26 -7.78
N VAL A 25 -4.93 -16.13 -7.20
CA VAL A 25 -3.55 -15.65 -7.11
C VAL A 25 -3.25 -15.35 -5.64
N SER A 26 -2.09 -15.81 -5.18
CA SER A 26 -1.59 -15.55 -3.83
C SER A 26 -0.15 -15.07 -3.92
N HIS A 27 0.19 -14.06 -3.14
CA HIS A 27 1.54 -13.58 -2.98
C HIS A 27 1.87 -13.40 -1.51
N TYR A 28 3.09 -13.77 -1.17
CA TYR A 28 3.63 -13.69 0.18
C TYR A 28 5.08 -13.24 0.09
N VAL A 29 5.38 -12.09 0.70
CA VAL A 29 6.74 -11.59 0.88
C VAL A 29 6.86 -11.09 2.32
N HIS A 30 7.78 -11.68 3.07
CA HIS A 30 8.17 -11.19 4.38
C HIS A 30 9.62 -10.74 4.30
N THR A 31 9.90 -9.51 4.73
CA THR A 31 11.26 -8.99 4.83
C THR A 31 11.59 -8.73 6.29
N THR A 32 12.74 -9.23 6.72
CA THR A 32 13.36 -8.90 8.01
C THR A 32 14.54 -7.97 7.77
N CYS A 33 14.72 -6.97 8.63
CA CYS A 33 15.70 -5.91 8.41
C CYS A 33 16.57 -5.72 9.64
N CYS A 34 17.81 -5.35 9.39
CA CYS A 34 18.81 -5.12 10.42
C CYS A 34 19.82 -4.06 9.94
N SER A 35 20.54 -3.45 10.87
CA SER A 35 21.40 -2.28 10.59
C SER A 35 22.87 -2.48 10.98
N SER A 36 23.24 -3.64 11.52
CA SER A 36 24.63 -4.00 11.81
C SER A 36 25.27 -4.69 10.60
N ASN A 37 26.59 -4.73 10.57
CA ASN A 37 27.31 -5.45 9.52
C ASN A 37 26.95 -6.94 9.54
N LEU A 38 26.72 -7.51 8.35
CA LEU A 38 26.50 -8.95 8.15
C LEU A 38 25.36 -9.54 9.02
N CYS A 39 24.38 -8.71 9.37
CA CYS A 39 23.27 -9.12 10.23
C CYS A 39 22.25 -10.04 9.56
N ASN A 40 22.48 -10.36 8.28
CA ASN A 40 21.64 -11.20 7.42
C ASN A 40 22.30 -12.56 7.10
N ASP A 41 23.29 -13.00 7.89
CA ASP A 41 24.06 -14.24 7.64
C ASP A 41 23.29 -15.52 8.03
N ASP A 42 22.36 -15.43 9.00
CA ASP A 42 21.55 -16.57 9.49
C ASP A 42 20.05 -16.29 9.33
N VAL A 43 19.57 -16.22 8.09
CA VAL A 43 18.14 -16.03 7.79
C VAL A 43 17.53 -17.35 7.33
N GLU A 44 16.48 -17.78 8.02
CA GLU A 44 15.69 -18.94 7.61
C GLU A 44 14.52 -18.53 6.68
N PRO A 45 14.11 -19.41 5.75
CA PRO A 45 12.90 -19.19 4.97
C PRO A 45 11.68 -19.06 5.88
N ASP A 46 10.97 -17.94 5.74
CA ASP A 46 9.71 -17.76 6.42
C ASP A 46 8.58 -18.54 5.71
N VAL A 47 7.63 -19.02 6.51
CA VAL A 47 6.51 -19.84 6.02
C VAL A 47 5.21 -19.08 6.20
N GLU A 48 4.47 -18.89 5.11
CA GLU A 48 3.16 -18.25 5.17
C GLU A 48 2.22 -19.01 6.13
N ASN A 49 1.72 -18.30 7.12
CA ASN A 49 0.72 -18.87 8.03
C ASN A 49 -0.62 -19.06 7.30
N SER A 50 -0.94 -20.31 7.00
CA SER A 50 -2.14 -20.71 6.26
C SER A 50 -3.40 -20.87 7.13
N THR A 51 -3.32 -20.61 8.43
CA THR A 51 -4.44 -20.72 9.37
C THR A 51 -5.51 -19.68 9.05
N LEU A 52 -6.78 -20.09 8.97
CA LEU A 52 -7.90 -19.17 8.75
C LEU A 52 -8.03 -18.19 9.92
N ASN A 53 -8.17 -16.90 9.62
CA ASN A 53 -8.26 -15.85 10.65
C ASN A 53 -9.69 -15.32 10.89
N GLY A 54 -10.68 -15.91 10.23
CA GLY A 54 -12.11 -15.57 10.39
C GLY A 54 -12.61 -14.43 9.50
N LEU A 55 -11.72 -13.69 8.82
CA LEU A 55 -12.12 -12.67 7.84
C LEU A 55 -12.45 -13.33 6.49
N GLU A 56 -13.51 -12.86 5.84
CA GLU A 56 -13.90 -13.27 4.49
C GLU A 56 -14.06 -12.01 3.62
N CYS A 57 -13.50 -12.02 2.42
CA CYS A 57 -13.51 -10.90 1.48
C CYS A 57 -14.06 -11.34 0.12
N TYR A 58 -14.54 -10.40 -0.68
CA TYR A 58 -14.79 -10.68 -2.10
C TYR A 58 -13.47 -10.94 -2.82
N SER A 59 -13.52 -11.86 -3.78
CA SER A 59 -12.40 -12.33 -4.58
C SER A 59 -12.64 -12.03 -6.06
N CYS A 60 -11.58 -11.61 -6.74
CA CYS A 60 -11.50 -11.57 -8.19
C CYS A 60 -10.05 -11.34 -8.66
N TYR A 61 -9.71 -11.83 -9.84
CA TYR A 61 -8.53 -11.40 -10.61
C TYR A 61 -8.90 -11.40 -12.10
N ALA A 62 -8.77 -10.24 -12.76
CA ALA A 62 -9.08 -10.10 -14.17
C ALA A 62 -8.10 -9.16 -14.88
N VAL A 63 -7.83 -9.43 -16.16
CA VAL A 63 -6.92 -8.64 -17.02
C VAL A 63 -7.66 -7.46 -17.70
N THR A 64 -8.88 -7.15 -17.24
CA THR A 64 -9.66 -5.98 -17.70
C THR A 64 -10.48 -5.43 -16.54
N GLU A 65 -10.77 -4.12 -16.55
CA GLU A 65 -11.51 -3.47 -15.46
C GLU A 65 -12.92 -4.00 -15.26
N ILE A 66 -13.54 -4.48 -16.33
CA ILE A 66 -14.90 -5.02 -16.32
C ILE A 66 -14.96 -6.38 -15.61
N GLY A 67 -13.86 -7.13 -15.59
CA GLY A 67 -13.88 -8.55 -15.20
C GLY A 67 -14.23 -8.83 -13.73
N CYS A 68 -14.16 -7.82 -12.85
CA CYS A 68 -14.45 -7.98 -11.42
C CYS A 68 -15.76 -7.34 -10.96
N ASN A 69 -16.52 -6.69 -11.84
CA ASN A 69 -17.73 -5.96 -11.45
C ASN A 69 -18.93 -6.87 -11.15
N SER A 70 -19.02 -8.04 -11.79
CA SER A 70 -20.09 -9.01 -11.59
C SER A 70 -19.70 -10.18 -10.67
N THR A 71 -18.41 -10.34 -10.37
CA THR A 71 -17.90 -11.45 -9.57
C THR A 71 -18.25 -11.28 -8.10
N ARG A 72 -18.91 -12.29 -7.53
CA ARG A 72 -19.25 -12.36 -6.10
C ARG A 72 -18.59 -13.53 -5.38
N ASP A 73 -17.54 -14.07 -5.99
CA ASP A 73 -16.69 -15.07 -5.37
C ASP A 73 -16.07 -14.50 -4.09
N LYS A 74 -15.73 -15.40 -3.18
CA LYS A 74 -15.24 -15.04 -1.86
C LYS A 74 -13.99 -15.82 -1.53
N VAL A 75 -13.14 -15.22 -0.72
CA VAL A 75 -11.93 -15.85 -0.21
C VAL A 75 -11.89 -15.70 1.30
N LYS A 76 -11.56 -16.80 1.99
CA LYS A 76 -11.31 -16.80 3.43
C LYS A 76 -9.85 -16.41 3.67
N CYS A 77 -9.65 -15.41 4.51
CA CYS A 77 -8.34 -14.85 4.78
C CYS A 77 -7.56 -15.73 5.77
N ARG A 78 -6.23 -15.67 5.65
CA ARG A 78 -5.30 -16.50 6.41
C ARG A 78 -4.25 -15.64 7.11
N GLY A 79 -3.75 -16.15 8.24
CA GLY A 79 -2.65 -15.52 8.98
C GLY A 79 -2.90 -14.03 9.22
N GLN A 80 -1.96 -13.19 8.77
CA GLN A 80 -1.98 -11.74 8.95
C GLN A 80 -2.70 -10.96 7.81
N GLN A 81 -3.48 -11.66 6.96
CA GLN A 81 -4.34 -11.02 5.98
C GLN A 81 -5.58 -10.43 6.68
N ASP A 82 -5.43 -9.28 7.32
CA ASP A 82 -6.43 -8.64 8.20
C ASP A 82 -7.23 -7.52 7.53
N ARG A 83 -7.11 -7.38 6.20
CA ARG A 83 -7.84 -6.40 5.39
C ARG A 83 -8.44 -7.06 4.15
N CYS A 84 -9.60 -6.58 3.72
CA CYS A 84 -10.05 -6.78 2.35
C CYS A 84 -9.47 -5.68 1.46
N ILE A 85 -9.10 -6.04 0.23
CA ILE A 85 -8.54 -5.12 -0.77
C ILE A 85 -9.38 -5.15 -2.06
N HIS A 86 -9.47 -4.01 -2.73
CA HIS A 86 -9.91 -3.86 -4.11
C HIS A 86 -8.98 -2.86 -4.81
N THR A 87 -8.31 -3.29 -5.87
CA THR A 87 -7.38 -2.43 -6.60
C THR A 87 -7.35 -2.72 -8.09
N SER A 88 -7.01 -1.69 -8.88
CA SER A 88 -6.72 -1.78 -10.29
C SER A 88 -5.37 -1.15 -10.62
N GLY A 89 -4.77 -1.58 -11.72
CA GLY A 89 -3.44 -1.12 -12.10
C GLY A 89 -2.93 -1.72 -13.39
N HIS A 90 -1.60 -1.70 -13.55
CA HIS A 90 -0.90 -2.37 -14.64
C HIS A 90 0.13 -3.36 -14.11
N SER A 91 0.36 -4.46 -14.83
CA SER A 91 1.55 -5.29 -14.62
C SER A 91 2.80 -4.56 -15.12
N ARG A 92 3.92 -4.81 -14.47
CA ARG A 92 5.25 -4.34 -14.88
C ARG A 92 5.85 -5.32 -15.89
N GLY A 93 6.60 -4.81 -16.86
CA GLY A 93 7.25 -5.61 -17.89
C GLY A 93 7.23 -4.94 -19.27
N LEU A 94 7.63 -5.70 -20.30
CA LEU A 94 7.71 -5.23 -21.68
C LEU A 94 6.33 -5.03 -22.35
N ASP A 95 5.30 -5.73 -21.87
CA ASP A 95 3.91 -5.62 -22.36
C ASP A 95 2.96 -5.47 -21.14
N PRO A 96 2.84 -4.24 -20.58
CA PRO A 96 2.04 -4.00 -19.39
C PRO A 96 0.55 -4.22 -19.68
N ARG A 97 -0.10 -5.04 -18.87
CA ARG A 97 -1.54 -5.31 -18.98
C ARG A 97 -2.27 -4.67 -17.82
N THR A 98 -3.46 -4.13 -18.10
CA THR A 98 -4.35 -3.69 -17.02
C THR A 98 -4.81 -4.88 -16.19
N PHE A 99 -5.04 -4.66 -14.91
CA PHE A 99 -5.63 -5.67 -14.04
C PHE A 99 -6.61 -5.03 -13.06
N VAL A 100 -7.54 -5.85 -12.58
CA VAL A 100 -8.33 -5.60 -11.37
C VAL A 100 -8.28 -6.82 -10.49
N MET A 101 -8.14 -6.60 -9.18
CA MET A 101 -8.14 -7.67 -8.21
C MET A 101 -8.84 -7.29 -6.91
N LYS A 102 -9.45 -8.31 -6.30
CA LYS A 102 -10.05 -8.28 -4.97
C LYS A 102 -9.56 -9.47 -4.17
N GLY A 103 -9.39 -9.30 -2.87
CA GLY A 103 -8.99 -10.40 -2.01
C GLY A 103 -8.70 -9.96 -0.58
N CYS A 104 -7.93 -10.79 0.11
CA CYS A 104 -7.38 -10.51 1.42
C CYS A 104 -5.98 -9.91 1.27
N ALA A 105 -5.60 -8.99 2.16
CA ALA A 105 -4.30 -8.34 2.18
C ALA A 105 -3.80 -8.08 3.61
N SER A 106 -2.48 -7.94 3.77
CA SER A 106 -1.93 -7.41 5.02
C SER A 106 -2.17 -5.92 5.18
N ASP A 107 -2.26 -5.46 6.43
CA ASP A 107 -2.29 -4.05 6.77
C ASP A 107 -1.10 -3.23 6.19
N PHE A 108 0.09 -3.84 6.06
CA PHE A 108 1.23 -3.16 5.44
C PHE A 108 0.98 -2.86 3.96
N LEU A 109 0.50 -3.85 3.19
CA LEU A 109 0.14 -3.64 1.78
C LEU A 109 -0.92 -2.55 1.66
N CYS A 110 -1.93 -2.59 2.52
CA CYS A 110 -3.02 -1.61 2.50
C CYS A 110 -2.61 -0.17 2.84
N ARG A 111 -1.54 0.02 3.63
CA ARG A 111 -0.98 1.34 3.93
C ARG A 111 0.09 1.78 2.94
N ASN A 112 0.62 0.84 2.15
CA ASN A 112 1.73 1.09 1.23
C ASN A 112 1.41 0.48 -0.16
N PRO A 113 0.55 1.13 -0.97
CA PRO A 113 0.16 0.60 -2.29
C PRO A 113 1.36 0.30 -3.22
N GLY A 114 2.46 1.04 -3.09
CA GLY A 114 3.70 0.80 -3.84
C GLY A 114 4.35 -0.56 -3.57
N ALA A 115 4.01 -1.23 -2.46
CA ALA A 115 4.48 -2.59 -2.16
C ALA A 115 3.97 -3.63 -3.16
N LEU A 116 2.93 -3.32 -3.95
CA LEU A 116 2.49 -4.14 -5.08
C LEU A 116 3.59 -4.36 -6.12
N ALA A 117 4.60 -3.47 -6.19
CA ALA A 117 5.72 -3.64 -7.10
C ALA A 117 6.54 -4.91 -6.81
N LEU A 118 6.51 -5.42 -5.56
CA LEU A 118 7.11 -6.71 -5.19
C LEU A 118 6.44 -7.89 -5.92
N PHE A 119 5.20 -7.71 -6.36
CA PHE A 119 4.42 -8.69 -7.12
C PHE A 119 4.34 -8.32 -8.61
N THR A 120 5.24 -7.44 -9.07
CA THR A 120 5.26 -6.89 -10.43
C THR A 120 3.98 -6.13 -10.83
N TYR A 121 3.23 -5.59 -9.86
CA TYR A 121 2.05 -4.77 -10.13
C TYR A 121 2.27 -3.31 -9.75
N GLU A 122 1.57 -2.41 -10.43
CA GLU A 122 1.56 -0.98 -10.15
C GLU A 122 0.13 -0.46 -10.13
N ALA A 123 -0.32 0.03 -8.97
CA ALA A 123 -1.65 0.62 -8.82
C ALA A 123 -1.72 2.00 -9.48
N THR A 124 -2.78 2.27 -10.23
CA THR A 124 -2.92 3.49 -11.04
C THR A 124 -3.67 4.63 -10.34
N ALA A 125 -4.72 4.30 -9.57
CA ALA A 125 -5.45 5.25 -8.71
C ALA A 125 -6.47 4.55 -7.80
N ALA A 126 -7.09 3.46 -8.27
CA ALA A 126 -8.05 2.69 -7.47
C ALA A 126 -7.27 1.74 -6.53
N PHE A 127 -7.13 2.15 -5.28
CA PHE A 127 -6.60 1.30 -4.22
C PHE A 127 -7.45 1.50 -2.96
N TYR A 128 -8.20 0.47 -2.60
CA TYR A 128 -9.12 0.51 -1.47
C TYR A 128 -8.89 -0.69 -0.56
N CYS A 129 -8.78 -0.41 0.74
CA CYS A 129 -8.76 -1.42 1.77
C CYS A 129 -9.75 -1.11 2.90
N CYS A 130 -10.25 -2.16 3.55
CA CYS A 130 -11.18 -2.08 4.67
C CYS A 130 -11.04 -3.29 5.61
N LYS A 131 -11.55 -3.19 6.84
CA LYS A 131 -11.37 -4.22 7.88
C LYS A 131 -12.55 -5.19 8.02
N ASP A 132 -13.75 -4.75 7.69
CA ASP A 132 -14.97 -5.54 7.89
C ASP A 132 -15.07 -6.67 6.86
N GLY A 133 -15.80 -7.74 7.19
CA GLY A 133 -16.05 -8.81 6.24
C GLY A 133 -16.79 -8.31 4.99
N LEU A 134 -16.37 -8.78 3.81
CA LEU A 134 -17.02 -8.50 2.53
C LEU A 134 -17.15 -7.01 2.18
N CYS A 135 -16.37 -6.13 2.80
CA CYS A 135 -16.46 -4.68 2.60
C CYS A 135 -15.93 -4.20 1.23
N ASN A 136 -15.27 -5.08 0.46
CA ASN A 136 -14.61 -4.78 -0.81
C ASN A 136 -15.48 -5.10 -2.06
N LEU A 137 -16.82 -5.06 -1.94
CA LEU A 137 -17.73 -5.36 -3.06
C LEU A 137 -17.64 -4.36 -4.21
N GLU A 138 -17.80 -3.07 -3.92
CA GLU A 138 -17.93 -2.05 -4.96
C GLU A 138 -16.58 -1.46 -5.38
N SER A 139 -16.48 -1.04 -6.65
CA SER A 139 -15.44 -0.12 -7.12
C SER A 139 -15.72 1.25 -6.54
N ARG A 140 -15.29 1.49 -5.31
CA ARG A 140 -15.31 2.84 -4.77
C ARG A 140 -14.25 3.62 -5.54
N ASN A 141 -14.67 4.58 -6.37
CA ASN A 141 -13.79 5.64 -6.89
C ASN A 141 -13.40 6.54 -5.70
N PHE A 142 -12.58 6.03 -4.77
CA PHE A 142 -11.97 6.83 -3.73
C PHE A 142 -10.77 7.53 -4.36
N THR A 143 -11.00 8.69 -4.99
CA THR A 143 -10.08 9.78 -4.72
C THR A 143 -10.09 9.98 -3.21
N GLN A 144 -8.90 9.94 -2.61
CA GLN A 144 -8.69 10.13 -1.19
C GLN A 144 -9.27 11.48 -0.76
N THR A 145 -10.56 11.54 -0.42
CA THR A 145 -11.08 12.59 0.45
C THR A 145 -10.80 12.10 1.85
N THR A 146 -9.64 12.49 2.37
CA THR A 146 -9.43 12.59 3.81
C THR A 146 -10.60 13.41 4.36
N THR A 147 -11.62 12.75 4.92
CA THR A 147 -12.61 13.39 5.77
C THR A 147 -11.89 13.74 7.07
N LEU A 148 -11.10 14.81 7.03
CA LEU A 148 -10.98 15.68 8.19
C LEU A 148 -12.41 16.10 8.53
N GLY A 149 -12.84 15.78 9.75
CA GLY A 149 -14.10 16.28 10.31
C GLY A 149 -14.22 17.80 10.15
N PRO A 150 -15.40 18.38 10.35
CA PRO A 150 -15.67 19.79 10.07
C PRO A 150 -14.65 20.67 10.78
N SER A 151 -13.67 21.14 10.02
CA SER A 151 -12.73 22.16 10.47
C SER A 151 -13.47 23.46 10.32
N THR A 152 -13.93 23.99 11.45
CA THR A 152 -14.45 25.35 11.56
C THR A 152 -13.52 26.31 10.82
N THR A 153 -14.03 26.94 9.78
CA THR A 153 -13.37 27.98 9.00
C THR A 153 -13.01 29.13 9.95
N SER A 154 -11.73 29.21 10.33
CA SER A 154 -11.16 30.41 10.93
C SER A 154 -10.43 31.18 9.82
N THR A 155 -11.01 32.30 9.45
CA THR A 155 -10.47 33.29 8.53
C THR A 155 -9.10 33.75 9.02
N ALA A 156 -8.02 33.44 8.29
CA ALA A 156 -6.70 33.99 8.56
C ALA A 156 -6.64 35.46 8.12
N SER A 157 -6.55 36.38 9.09
CA SER A 157 -6.14 37.76 8.88
C SER A 157 -4.65 37.86 8.49
N PRO A 158 -4.21 38.89 7.76
CA PRO A 158 -2.80 39.04 7.39
C PRO A 158 -1.96 39.38 8.62
N THR A 159 -1.05 38.50 9.01
CA THR A 159 -0.09 38.72 10.10
C THR A 159 0.92 39.81 9.73
N GLN A 160 0.92 40.88 10.51
CA GLN A 160 1.94 41.93 10.52
C GLN A 160 3.32 41.36 10.84
N LEU A 161 4.32 41.77 10.05
CA LEU A 161 5.72 41.41 10.18
C LEU A 161 6.41 42.39 11.14
N SER A 162 6.41 42.10 12.44
CA SER A 162 7.00 42.98 13.47
C SER A 162 8.11 42.34 14.31
N SER A 163 8.81 41.32 13.79
CA SER A 163 9.99 40.77 14.47
C SER A 163 11.26 41.58 14.17
N PRO A 164 11.99 42.07 15.19
CA PRO A 164 13.22 42.86 15.00
C PRO A 164 14.37 42.04 14.37
N LEU A 165 14.31 40.70 14.43
CA LEU A 165 15.28 39.84 13.74
C LEU A 165 15.13 39.90 12.21
N VAL A 166 13.90 40.02 11.70
CA VAL A 166 13.63 39.96 10.26
C VAL A 166 14.08 41.26 9.57
N MET A 167 13.95 42.41 10.25
CA MET A 167 14.45 43.69 9.75
C MET A 167 15.99 43.75 9.72
N ALA A 168 16.68 43.12 10.67
CA ALA A 168 18.14 43.05 10.67
C ALA A 168 18.68 42.21 9.51
N VAL A 169 18.01 41.09 9.18
CA VAL A 169 18.38 40.24 8.04
C VAL A 169 18.18 40.98 6.71
N LEU A 170 17.05 41.69 6.54
CA LEU A 170 16.76 42.45 5.31
C LEU A 170 17.79 43.58 5.07
N LEU A 171 18.22 44.27 6.14
CA LEU A 171 19.23 45.34 6.06
C LEU A 171 20.64 44.82 5.74
N VAL A 172 21.00 43.62 6.21
CA VAL A 172 22.27 42.96 5.85
C VAL A 172 22.27 42.55 4.38
N PHE A 173 21.16 42.00 3.88
CA PHE A 173 21.03 41.63 2.47
C PHE A 173 21.09 42.85 1.53
N LEU A 174 20.47 43.98 1.88
CA LEU A 174 20.55 45.19 1.04
C LEU A 174 21.95 45.82 0.97
N ARG A 175 22.81 45.63 1.98
CA ARG A 175 24.20 46.14 1.94
C ARG A 175 25.18 45.25 1.16
N LEU A 176 24.79 44.02 0.82
CA LEU A 176 25.63 43.11 0.02
C LEU A 176 25.35 43.18 -1.49
N VAL A 177 24.28 43.88 -1.90
CA VAL A 177 23.82 43.95 -3.30
C VAL A 177 23.96 45.38 -3.87
N LEU A 178 24.56 46.31 -3.13
CA LEU A 178 24.90 47.68 -3.55
C LEU A 178 26.38 47.96 -3.34
#